data_AF-A0A402CP28-F1
#
_entry.id   AF-A0A402CP28-F1
#
_cell.length_a   1.000
_cell.length_b   1.000
_cell.length_c   1.000
_cell.angle_alpha   90.00
_cell.angle_beta   90.00
_cell.angle_gamma   90.00
#
_symmetry.space_group_name_H-M   'P 1'
#
loop_
_entity.id
_entity.type
_entity.pdbx_description
1 polymer ?
#
loop_
_entity_poly.entity_id
_entity_poly.type
_entity_poly.pdbx_seq_one_letter_code
_entity_poly.pdbx_strand_id
1 'polypeptide(L)' 'MWQGPEFHEQNDDLYLAGQRVHPGRYKQVGGNGRSIVLEQEDVLPASLDGRVACYQRVNNTWDQISRPRQGEMASTH' A
#
# COMPACT_ATOMS: atom_id res chain seq x y z
N MET A 1 28.70 -7.84 18.57
CA MET A 1 27.93 -6.61 18.29
C MET A 1 26.75 -7.05 17.45
N TRP A 2 25.56 -7.16 18.05
CA TRP A 2 24.36 -7.47 17.27
C TRP A 2 24.03 -6.25 16.43
N GLN A 3 24.34 -6.31 15.13
CA GLN A 3 23.81 -5.37 14.15
C GLN A 3 22.35 -5.80 13.94
N GLY A 4 21.43 -5.16 14.67
CA GLY A 4 20.00 -5.37 14.44
C GLY A 4 19.68 -5.16 12.96
N PRO A 5 18.74 -5.91 12.38
CA PRO A 5 18.38 -5.70 10.98
C PRO A 5 18.00 -4.23 10.85
N GLU A 6 18.77 -3.52 10.02
CA GLU A 6 18.47 -2.17 9.58
C GLU A 6 17.07 -2.27 8.97
N PHE A 7 16.07 -1.91 9.78
CA PHE A 7 14.69 -1.79 9.35
C PHE A 7 14.74 -0.66 8.33
N HIS A 8 15.01 -1.04 7.09
CA HIS A 8 14.86 -0.21 5.92
C HIS A 8 13.53 0.53 6.14
N GLU A 9 13.58 1.86 6.18
CA GLU A 9 12.46 2.81 6.26
C GLU A 9 11.49 2.67 5.05
N GLN A 10 11.43 1.50 4.43
CA GLN A 10 10.66 1.16 3.24
C GLN A 10 9.18 0.84 3.56
N ASN A 11 8.66 1.28 4.70
CA ASN A 11 7.26 1.14 5.10
C ASN A 11 6.63 2.47 5.53
N ASP A 12 7.07 3.60 4.95
CA ASP A 12 6.52 4.93 5.26
C ASP A 12 4.99 5.03 5.03
N ASP A 13 4.41 4.11 4.27
CA ASP A 13 2.99 4.05 3.94
C ASP A 13 2.23 2.86 4.58
N LEU A 14 2.78 2.19 5.60
CA LEU A 14 2.10 1.08 6.29
C LEU A 14 1.40 1.54 7.57
N TYR A 15 0.11 1.23 7.69
CA TYR A 15 -0.77 1.68 8.75
C TYR A 15 -1.54 0.49 9.35
N LEU A 16 -1.73 0.49 10.66
CA LEU A 16 -2.47 -0.56 11.37
C LEU A 16 -3.94 -0.19 11.54
N ALA A 17 -4.80 -1.23 11.61
CA ALA A 17 -6.17 -1.08 12.06
C ALA A 17 -6.22 -0.42 13.44
N GLY A 18 -7.10 0.57 13.60
CA GLY A 18 -7.23 1.39 14.80
C GLY A 18 -6.34 2.64 14.81
N GLN A 19 -5.39 2.76 13.88
CA GLN A 19 -4.60 3.98 13.74
C GLN A 19 -5.41 5.05 12.99
N ARG A 20 -5.38 6.28 13.49
CA ARG A 20 -5.93 7.45 12.79
C ARG A 20 -4.96 7.85 11.67
N VAL A 21 -5.48 7.95 10.46
CA VAL A 21 -4.68 8.24 9.26
C VAL A 21 -5.36 9.30 8.42
N HIS A 22 -4.56 10.01 7.62
CA HIS A 22 -5.07 11.04 6.72
C HIS A 22 -6.03 10.47 5.66
N PRO A 23 -6.91 11.31 5.09
CA PRO A 23 -7.75 10.90 3.98
C PRO A 23 -6.90 10.37 2.82
N GLY A 24 -7.41 9.31 2.19
CA GLY A 24 -6.69 8.58 1.17
C GLY A 24 -7.23 7.17 0.96
N ARG A 25 -6.62 6.47 0.02
CA ARG A 25 -6.96 5.09 -0.31
C ARG A 25 -5.94 4.16 0.31
N TYR A 26 -6.42 3.15 1.00
CA TYR A 26 -5.63 2.19 1.76
C TYR A 26 -5.98 0.77 1.31
N LYS A 27 -4.99 -0.06 1.06
CA LYS A 27 -5.18 -1.46 0.66
C LYS A 27 -4.64 -2.38 1.74
N GLN A 28 -5.48 -3.31 2.19
CA GLN A 28 -5.10 -4.30 3.19
C GLN A 28 -4.00 -5.22 2.65
N VAL A 29 -2.90 -5.33 3.39
CA VAL A 29 -1.76 -6.21 3.09
C VAL A 29 -1.99 -7.58 3.72
N GLY A 30 -1.72 -8.65 2.98
CA GLY A 30 -1.82 -10.04 3.48
C GLY A 30 -3.25 -10.57 3.72
N GLY A 31 -4.28 -9.79 3.39
CA GLY A 31 -5.70 -10.22 3.45
C GLY A 31 -6.31 -10.45 2.06
N ASN A 32 -7.64 -10.50 1.98
CA ASN A 32 -8.42 -10.67 0.73
C ASN A 32 -8.36 -9.48 -0.26
N GLY A 33 -7.37 -8.59 -0.15
CA GLY A 33 -7.22 -7.43 -1.03
C GLY A 33 -8.25 -6.31 -0.79
N ARG A 34 -8.82 -6.23 0.41
CA ARG A 34 -9.77 -5.18 0.81
C ARG A 34 -9.16 -3.79 0.63
N SER A 35 -9.92 -2.88 0.00
CA SER A 35 -9.54 -1.48 -0.15
C SER A 35 -10.47 -0.60 0.67
N ILE A 36 -9.91 0.32 1.45
CA ILE A 36 -10.63 1.32 2.24
C ILE A 36 -10.33 2.68 1.65
N VAL A 37 -11.36 3.51 1.50
CA VAL A 37 -11.21 4.91 1.11
C VAL A 37 -11.66 5.73 2.31
N LEU A 38 -10.78 6.62 2.76
CA LEU A 38 -11.07 7.57 3.81
C LEU A 38 -11.21 8.95 3.16
N GLU A 39 -12.42 9.51 3.20
CA GLU A 39 -12.71 10.85 2.70
C GLU A 39 -12.26 11.94 3.68
N GLN A 40 -12.16 11.58 4.96
CA GLN A 40 -11.69 12.41 6.06
C GLN A 40 -10.67 11.66 6.90
N GLU A 41 -9.98 12.37 7.78
CA GLU A 41 -9.09 11.74 8.76
C GLU A 41 -9.91 10.87 9.72
N ASP A 42 -9.66 9.57 9.69
CA ASP A 42 -10.41 8.59 10.49
C ASP A 42 -9.55 7.36 10.79
N VAL A 43 -10.10 6.40 11.53
CA VAL A 43 -9.39 5.19 11.95
C VAL A 43 -9.57 4.07 10.93
N LEU A 44 -8.49 3.34 10.63
CA LEU A 44 -8.59 2.18 9.76
C LEU A 44 -9.34 1.04 10.47
N PRO A 45 -10.33 0.39 9.81
CA PRO A 45 -11.09 -0.68 10.42
C PRO A 45 -10.24 -1.94 10.64
N ALA A 46 -10.66 -2.80 11.56
CA ALA A 46 -10.09 -4.14 11.71
C ALA A 46 -10.41 -5.03 10.49
N SER A 47 -9.67 -6.15 10.39
CA SER A 47 -10.00 -7.21 9.44
C SER A 47 -11.39 -7.77 9.74
N LEU A 48 -12.04 -8.37 8.74
CA LEU A 48 -13.38 -8.97 8.91
C LEU A 48 -13.39 -10.17 9.89
N ASP A 49 -12.20 -10.72 10.20
CA ASP A 49 -11.99 -11.77 11.20
C ASP A 49 -11.82 -11.21 12.64
N GLY A 50 -11.93 -9.90 12.83
CA GLY A 50 -11.71 -9.25 14.14
C GLY A 50 -10.23 -9.09 14.54
N ARG A 51 -9.29 -9.50 13.68
CA ARG A 51 -7.84 -9.32 13.88
C ARG A 51 -7.37 -7.93 13.43
N VAL A 52 -6.25 -7.49 14.01
CA VAL A 52 -5.54 -6.30 13.55
C VAL A 52 -5.11 -6.50 12.10
N ALA A 53 -5.56 -5.61 11.22
CA ALA A 53 -5.19 -5.60 9.81
C ALA A 53 -4.07 -4.59 9.57
N CYS A 54 -3.18 -4.89 8.63
CA CYS A 54 -2.21 -3.93 8.10
C CYS A 54 -2.72 -3.39 6.76
N TYR A 55 -2.55 -2.10 6.54
CA TYR A 55 -2.97 -1.39 5.35
C TYR A 55 -1.78 -0.62 4.77
N GLN A 56 -1.64 -0.65 3.46
CA GLN A 56 -0.69 0.19 2.75
C GLN A 56 -1.45 1.32 2.06
N ARG A 57 -1.00 2.57 2.24
CA ARG A 57 -1.55 3.69 1.48
C ARG A 57 -1.20 3.52 0.01
N VAL A 58 -2.24 3.56 -0.82
CA VAL A 58 -2.09 3.52 -2.26
C VAL A 58 -1.94 4.96 -2.72
N ASN A 59 -0.71 5.45 -2.64
CA ASN A 59 -0.31 6.61 -3.42
C ASN A 59 -0.41 6.15 -4.88
N ASN A 60 -1.47 6.53 -5.59
CA ASN A 60 -1.51 6.39 -7.04
C ASN A 60 -0.43 7.34 -7.57
N THR A 61 0.82 6.91 -7.54
CA THR A 61 1.83 7.45 -8.44
C THR A 61 1.29 7.16 -9.83
N TRP A 62 0.82 8.23 -10.45
CA TRP A 62 0.31 8.31 -11.81
C TRP A 62 1.23 7.61 -12.84
N ASP A 63 2.48 7.34 -12.45
CA ASP A 63 3.53 6.61 -13.17
C ASP A 63 3.18 5.14 -13.53
N GLN A 64 2.37 4.43 -12.74
CA GLN A 64 2.02 3.03 -13.06
C GLN A 64 0.89 2.86 -14.09
N ILE A 65 0.11 3.92 -14.35
CA ILE A 65 -1.00 3.90 -15.31
C ILE A 65 -0.49 4.18 -16.73
N SER A 66 0.72 4.74 -16.86
CA SER A 66 1.25 5.27 -18.13
C SER A 66 2.33 4.41 -18.79
N ARG A 67 2.49 3.14 -18.39
CA ARG A 67 3.32 2.19 -19.16
C ARG A 67 2.41 1.40 -20.10
N PRO A 68 2.19 1.83 -21.36
CA PRO A 68 1.75 0.88 -22.37
C PRO A 68 2.77 -0.26 -22.36
N ARG A 69 2.29 -1.51 -22.44
CA ARG A 69 3.17 -2.67 -22.63
C ARG A 69 4.09 -2.37 -23.81
N GLN A 70 5.35 -2.05 -23.55
CA GLN A 70 6.39 -2.13 -24.57
C GLN A 70 6.60 -3.62 -24.84
N GLY A 71 5.76 -4.13 -25.73
CA GLY A 71 5.91 -5.41 -26.38
C GLY A 71 5.77 -5.20 -27.87
N GLU A 72 6.77 -4.59 -28.48
CA GLU A 72 7.27 -5.03 -29.79
C GLU A 72 8.69 -4.46 -29.94
N MET A 73 9.62 -5.38 -30.00
CA MET A 73 11.06 -5.19 -30.05
C MET A 73 11.51 -5.04 -31.50
N ALA A 74 12.46 -4.14 -31.69
CA ALA A 74 13.60 -4.25 -32.61
C ALA A 74 13.35 -4.30 -34.13
N SER A 75 13.78 -3.19 -34.76
CA SER A 75 14.47 -3.08 -36.05
C SER A 75 14.91 -4.38 -36.73
N THR A 76 14.74 -4.47 -38.06
CA THR A 76 15.85 -4.72 -39.02
C THR A 76 15.36 -4.82 -40.47
N HIS A 77 16.10 -4.09 -41.33
CA HIS A 77 16.22 -4.12 -42.79
C HIS A 77 15.08 -3.56 -43.65
#